data_AF-A0A936YAG8-F1
#
_entry.id   AF-A0A936YAG8-F1
#
_cell.length_a   1.000
_cell.length_b   1.000
_cell.length_c   1.000
_cell.angle_alpha   90.00
_cell.angle_beta   90.00
_cell.angle_gamma   90.00
#
_symmetry.space_group_name_H-M   'P 1'
#
loop_
_entity.id
_entity.type
_entity.pdbx_description
1 polymer ?
#
loop_
_entity_poly.entity_id
_entity_poly.type
_entity_poly.pdbx_seq_one_letter_code
_entity_poly.pdbx_strand_id
1 'polypeptide(L)'
;MARSYGSAATLLALKEASYGVKPPGNWEKFAFVSSDIGAEQNLLSSELLGQGREPRAPFRDVINDEGNFVVPVEARDFGRWLQLLMGNPTSAGVAATGDITFTANPSASHTITINGVVWTFVVSGATGTQTNIGANLNATLTQLATDLNASVNASITPATYSNGAGTKLNIVHDTLSAVGNSFTLASGNPNGGQAVPRYQAAALPTRSSVAQRHYHHSPLRSAM
;
A
#
# COMPACT_ATOMS: atom_id res chain seq x y z
N MET A 1 -6.21 -40.96 -14.94
CA MET A 1 -5.07 -40.04 -15.16
C MET A 1 -4.05 -40.26 -14.04
N ALA A 2 -2.75 -40.09 -14.32
CA ALA A 2 -1.74 -40.08 -13.27
C ALA A 2 -1.95 -38.82 -12.42
N ARG A 3 -2.12 -39.01 -11.12
CA ARG A 3 -2.27 -37.94 -10.14
C ARG A 3 -0.95 -37.85 -9.35
N SER A 4 -0.43 -36.63 -9.17
CA SER A 4 0.82 -36.42 -8.44
C SER A 4 0.51 -36.48 -6.94
N TYR A 5 0.68 -37.66 -6.35
CA TYR A 5 0.42 -37.90 -4.92
C TYR A 5 1.71 -38.08 -4.11
N GLY A 6 1.60 -37.84 -2.81
CA GLY A 6 2.64 -38.15 -1.83
C GLY A 6 3.76 -37.11 -1.75
N SER A 7 4.76 -37.42 -0.93
CA SER A 7 5.84 -36.50 -0.55
C SER A 7 6.76 -36.06 -1.68
N ALA A 8 6.73 -36.77 -2.82
CA ALA A 8 7.52 -36.42 -4.01
C ALA A 8 6.83 -35.40 -4.93
N ALA A 9 5.55 -35.09 -4.68
CA ALA A 9 4.83 -34.09 -5.45
C ALA A 9 5.45 -32.70 -5.23
N THR A 10 5.66 -31.95 -6.32
CA THR A 10 6.18 -30.58 -6.25
C THR A 10 5.29 -29.65 -7.07
N LEU A 11 4.98 -28.48 -6.50
CA LEU A 11 4.21 -27.44 -7.18
C LEU A 11 5.15 -26.35 -7.65
N LEU A 12 5.03 -26.02 -8.93
CA LEU A 12 5.67 -24.89 -9.58
C LEU A 12 4.57 -23.95 -10.07
N ALA A 13 4.55 -22.72 -9.57
CA ALA A 13 3.54 -21.73 -9.94
C ALA A 13 4.20 -20.37 -10.18
N LEU A 14 3.55 -19.55 -11.02
CA LEU A 14 3.90 -18.17 -11.26
C LEU A 14 2.61 -17.41 -11.56
N LYS A 15 2.47 -16.22 -10.96
CA LYS A 15 1.25 -15.43 -11.08
C LYS A 15 1.08 -14.89 -12.51
N GLU A 16 -0.12 -15.02 -13.07
CA GLU A 16 -0.48 -14.37 -14.33
C GLU A 16 -0.63 -12.85 -14.18
N ALA A 17 -0.08 -12.10 -15.13
CA ALA A 17 -0.29 -10.65 -15.22
C ALA A 17 -1.67 -10.31 -15.83
N SER A 18 -2.19 -11.20 -16.67
CA SER A 18 -3.51 -11.12 -17.27
C SER A 18 -4.05 -12.55 -17.41
N TYR A 19 -5.32 -12.73 -17.13
CA TYR A 19 -5.96 -14.04 -17.13
C TYR A 19 -5.77 -14.78 -18.46
N GLY A 20 -5.32 -16.03 -18.40
CA GLY A 20 -5.11 -16.88 -19.57
C GLY A 20 -3.86 -16.56 -20.38
N VAL A 21 -3.04 -15.60 -19.91
CA VAL A 21 -1.75 -15.27 -20.53
C VAL A 21 -0.63 -15.86 -19.71
N LYS A 22 0.13 -16.79 -20.31
CA LYS A 22 1.29 -17.42 -19.68
C LYS A 22 2.26 -16.34 -19.16
N PRO A 23 2.64 -16.37 -17.88
CA PRO A 23 3.61 -15.42 -17.34
C PRO A 23 5.00 -15.64 -17.96
N PRO A 24 5.75 -14.58 -18.27
CA PRO A 24 7.15 -14.69 -18.66
C PRO A 24 8.04 -15.00 -17.44
N GLY A 25 9.15 -15.70 -17.64
CA GLY A 25 10.16 -15.95 -16.60
C GLY A 25 10.20 -17.38 -16.06
N ASN A 26 10.89 -17.53 -14.93
CA ASN A 26 11.11 -18.83 -14.28
C ASN A 26 9.97 -19.14 -13.30
N TRP A 27 9.50 -20.38 -13.32
CA TRP A 27 8.51 -20.86 -12.37
C TRP A 27 9.11 -21.02 -10.98
N GLU A 28 8.32 -20.70 -9.96
CA GLU A 28 8.78 -20.74 -8.58
C GLU A 28 8.17 -21.92 -7.84
N LYS A 29 8.95 -22.56 -6.95
CA LYS A 29 8.44 -23.64 -6.10
C LYS A 29 7.55 -23.07 -4.99
N PHE A 30 6.48 -23.80 -4.67
CA PHE A 30 5.58 -23.51 -3.56
C PHE A 30 5.44 -24.71 -2.65
N ALA A 31 5.49 -24.46 -1.34
CA ALA A 31 5.10 -25.45 -0.34
C ALA A 31 3.58 -25.60 -0.28
N PHE A 32 3.11 -26.86 -0.20
CA PHE A 32 1.72 -27.23 0.05
C PHE A 32 1.67 -28.47 0.94
N VAL A 33 0.59 -28.66 1.69
CA VAL A 33 0.40 -29.80 2.60
C VAL A 33 -0.27 -30.97 1.89
N SER A 34 -1.36 -30.68 1.19
CA SER A 34 -2.10 -31.66 0.39
C SER A 34 -2.84 -30.98 -0.75
N SER A 35 -3.22 -31.78 -1.74
CA SER A 35 -4.04 -31.35 -2.87
C SER A 35 -4.93 -32.49 -3.33
N ASP A 36 -6.21 -32.20 -3.50
CA ASP A 36 -7.19 -33.14 -4.05
C ASP A 36 -7.65 -32.72 -5.45
N ILE A 37 -6.90 -31.83 -6.10
CA ILE A 37 -7.18 -31.39 -7.46
C ILE A 37 -7.06 -32.55 -8.43
N GLY A 38 -8.10 -32.75 -9.23
CA GLY A 38 -8.10 -33.74 -10.28
C GLY A 38 -9.20 -33.54 -11.32
N ALA A 39 -8.90 -34.03 -12.51
CA ALA A 39 -9.88 -34.22 -13.57
C ALA A 39 -10.68 -35.49 -13.28
N GLU A 40 -12.00 -35.37 -13.25
CA GLU A 40 -12.93 -36.50 -13.24
C GLU A 40 -13.82 -36.44 -14.46
N GLN A 41 -14.17 -37.61 -14.97
CA GLN A 41 -15.02 -37.73 -16.14
C GLN A 41 -15.98 -38.89 -15.90
N ASN A 42 -17.24 -38.55 -15.66
CA ASN A 42 -18.26 -39.55 -15.41
C ASN A 42 -18.58 -40.32 -16.70
N LEU A 43 -19.22 -41.49 -16.55
CA LEU A 43 -19.78 -42.24 -17.66
C LEU A 43 -21.29 -42.04 -17.69
N LEU A 44 -21.81 -41.62 -18.85
CA LEU A 44 -23.23 -41.49 -19.11
C LEU A 44 -23.75 -42.78 -19.76
N SER A 45 -24.90 -43.27 -19.28
CA SER A 45 -25.55 -44.45 -19.85
C SER A 45 -25.97 -44.19 -21.29
N SER A 46 -25.83 -45.21 -22.15
CA SER A 46 -26.34 -45.15 -23.51
C SER A 46 -27.83 -45.48 -23.52
N GLU A 47 -28.66 -44.59 -24.05
CA GLU A 47 -30.10 -44.84 -24.24
C GLU A 47 -30.39 -45.81 -25.40
N LEU A 48 -29.37 -46.12 -26.22
CA LEU A 48 -29.49 -46.98 -27.39
C LEU A 48 -29.11 -48.43 -27.06
N LEU A 49 -29.96 -49.39 -27.48
CA LEU A 49 -29.65 -50.82 -27.42
C LEU A 49 -28.49 -51.15 -28.37
N GLY A 50 -27.55 -51.98 -27.92
CA GLY A 50 -26.30 -52.25 -28.63
C GLY A 50 -26.46 -53.25 -29.77
N GLN A 51 -27.17 -52.91 -30.85
CA GLN A 51 -27.30 -53.71 -32.11
C GLN A 51 -27.42 -55.25 -31.92
N GLY A 52 -27.95 -55.69 -30.78
CA GLY A 52 -27.80 -57.02 -30.19
C GLY A 52 -28.49 -57.05 -28.83
N ARG A 53 -28.28 -58.11 -28.03
CA ARG A 53 -28.95 -58.27 -26.72
C ARG A 53 -28.31 -57.48 -25.58
N GLU A 54 -27.10 -56.98 -25.80
CA GLU A 54 -26.34 -56.24 -24.80
C GLU A 54 -26.55 -54.72 -24.91
N PRO A 55 -26.55 -53.98 -23.80
CA PRO A 55 -26.53 -52.51 -23.81
C PRO A 55 -25.31 -51.95 -24.56
N ARG A 56 -25.47 -50.81 -25.22
CA ARG A 56 -24.34 -50.11 -25.87
C ARG A 56 -23.38 -49.56 -24.81
N ALA A 57 -22.10 -49.49 -25.15
CA ALA A 57 -21.07 -48.96 -24.26
C ALA A 57 -21.40 -47.51 -23.82
N PRO A 58 -21.17 -47.16 -22.53
CA PRO A 58 -21.37 -45.81 -22.01
C PRO A 58 -20.54 -44.75 -22.73
N PHE A 59 -21.03 -43.51 -22.72
CA PHE A 59 -20.30 -42.35 -23.23
C PHE A 59 -19.56 -41.64 -22.11
N ARG A 60 -18.45 -40.98 -22.45
CA ARG A 60 -17.72 -40.13 -21.51
C ARG A 60 -18.43 -38.78 -21.39
N ASP A 61 -18.62 -38.31 -20.16
CA ASP A 61 -19.20 -36.99 -19.86
C ASP A 61 -18.18 -35.85 -20.09
N VAL A 62 -18.56 -34.60 -19.79
CA VAL A 62 -17.63 -33.48 -19.65
C VAL A 62 -16.56 -33.77 -18.59
N ILE A 63 -15.36 -33.21 -18.80
CA ILE A 63 -14.27 -33.31 -17.83
C ILE A 63 -14.44 -32.18 -16.82
N ASN A 64 -14.57 -32.54 -15.55
CA ASN A 64 -14.62 -31.61 -14.43
C ASN A 64 -13.27 -31.59 -13.73
N ASP A 65 -12.65 -30.41 -13.65
CA ASP A 65 -11.47 -30.17 -12.83
C ASP A 65 -11.90 -29.55 -11.51
N GLU A 66 -11.88 -30.36 -10.45
CA GLU A 66 -12.35 -29.99 -9.12
C GLU A 66 -11.32 -30.36 -8.04
N GLY A 67 -11.48 -29.79 -6.85
CA GLY A 67 -10.65 -30.08 -5.68
C GLY A 67 -10.15 -28.84 -4.96
N ASN A 68 -9.26 -29.05 -3.98
CA ASN A 68 -8.69 -28.00 -3.15
C ASN A 68 -7.17 -28.18 -2.97
N PHE A 69 -6.50 -27.09 -2.57
CA PHE A 69 -5.15 -27.10 -2.03
C PHE A 69 -5.17 -26.73 -0.54
N VAL A 70 -4.46 -27.49 0.29
CA VAL A 70 -4.18 -27.10 1.68
C VAL A 70 -2.79 -26.47 1.72
N VAL A 71 -2.75 -25.17 1.99
CA VAL A 71 -1.52 -24.38 2.01
C VAL A 71 -1.02 -24.19 3.46
N PRO A 72 0.29 -24.31 3.72
CA PRO A 72 0.83 -24.10 5.06
C PRO A 72 0.84 -22.62 5.44
N VAL A 73 0.59 -22.32 6.72
CA VAL A 73 0.79 -20.98 7.29
C VAL A 73 2.24 -20.84 7.73
N GLU A 74 3.08 -20.32 6.83
CA GLU A 74 4.50 -20.09 7.08
C GLU A 74 4.96 -18.71 6.59
N ALA A 75 6.06 -18.21 7.16
CA ALA A 75 6.56 -16.86 6.86
C ALA A 75 7.12 -16.71 5.43
N ARG A 76 7.43 -17.81 4.73
CA ARG A 76 8.04 -17.78 3.39
C ARG A 76 7.01 -17.73 2.27
N ASP A 77 6.14 -18.74 2.18
CA ASP A 77 5.24 -18.89 1.02
C ASP A 77 3.79 -18.45 1.29
N PHE A 78 3.35 -18.31 2.55
CA PHE A 78 1.94 -17.98 2.83
C PHE A 78 1.52 -16.63 2.24
N GLY A 79 2.39 -15.61 2.28
CA GLY A 79 2.11 -14.32 1.64
C GLY A 79 1.97 -14.43 0.11
N ARG A 80 2.72 -15.33 -0.53
CA ARG A 80 2.63 -15.59 -1.98
C ARG A 80 1.33 -16.31 -2.31
N TRP A 81 0.88 -17.23 -1.45
CA TRP A 81 -0.44 -17.88 -1.57
C TRP A 81 -1.59 -16.86 -1.49
N LEU A 82 -1.54 -15.95 -0.52
CA LEU A 82 -2.52 -14.85 -0.44
C LEU A 82 -2.48 -13.96 -1.68
N GLN A 83 -1.30 -13.72 -2.25
CA GLN A 83 -1.18 -12.94 -3.48
C GLN A 83 -1.81 -13.63 -4.70
N LEU A 84 -1.74 -14.96 -4.78
CA LEU A 84 -2.43 -15.72 -5.83
C LEU A 84 -3.95 -15.68 -5.66
N LEU A 85 -4.44 -15.75 -4.42
CA LEU A 85 -5.88 -15.74 -4.12
C LEU A 85 -6.51 -14.34 -4.25
N MET A 86 -5.83 -13.31 -3.72
CA MET A 86 -6.38 -11.96 -3.52
C MET A 86 -5.81 -10.92 -4.48
N GLY A 87 -4.77 -11.26 -5.26
CA GLY A 87 -4.05 -10.31 -6.10
C GLY A 87 -2.88 -9.63 -5.39
N ASN A 88 -2.26 -8.64 -6.06
CA ASN A 88 -1.12 -7.93 -5.48
C ASN A 88 -1.57 -7.13 -4.24
N PRO A 89 -0.82 -7.19 -3.12
CA PRO A 89 -1.14 -6.34 -1.99
C PRO A 89 -1.01 -4.87 -2.40
N THR A 90 -2.04 -4.08 -2.12
CA THR A 90 -2.01 -2.63 -2.27
C THR A 90 -1.76 -2.01 -0.90
N SER A 91 -0.59 -1.39 -0.72
CA SER A 91 -0.38 -0.48 0.40
C SER A 91 -0.83 0.91 -0.03
N ALA A 92 -1.85 1.47 0.60
CA ALA A 92 -2.13 2.89 0.47
C ALA A 92 -0.99 3.67 1.14
N GLY A 93 -0.42 4.65 0.44
CA GLY A 93 0.53 5.56 1.07
C GLY A 93 -0.19 6.39 2.15
N VAL A 94 0.58 6.90 3.12
CA VAL A 94 0.08 7.93 4.05
C VAL A 94 0.41 9.29 3.43
N ALA A 95 -0.50 10.25 3.54
CA ALA A 95 -0.24 11.64 3.16
C ALA A 95 1.00 12.18 3.91
N ALA A 96 1.82 12.99 3.22
CA ALA A 96 2.85 13.75 3.91
C ALA A 96 2.18 14.81 4.81
N THR A 97 2.60 14.89 6.07
CA THR A 97 2.11 15.86 7.03
C THR A 97 3.25 16.73 7.55
N GLY A 98 2.95 18.00 7.81
CA GLY A 98 3.89 18.96 8.40
C GLY A 98 3.15 20.04 9.18
N ASP A 99 3.89 20.86 9.93
CA ASP A 99 3.30 21.96 10.68
C ASP A 99 4.22 23.18 10.78
N ILE A 100 3.57 24.35 10.83
CA ILE A 100 4.18 25.62 11.18
C ILE A 100 3.71 25.93 12.60
N THR A 101 4.62 25.92 13.58
CA THR A 101 4.29 26.26 14.97
C THR A 101 4.47 27.77 15.20
N PHE A 102 3.56 28.37 15.95
CA PHE A 102 3.54 29.78 16.33
C PHE A 102 3.58 29.90 17.85
N THR A 103 4.49 30.72 18.38
CA THR A 103 4.62 30.99 19.83
C THR A 103 3.99 32.32 20.24
N ALA A 104 3.62 33.16 19.27
CA ALA A 104 2.92 34.42 19.49
C ALA A 104 2.04 34.75 18.27
N ASN A 105 1.05 35.64 18.47
CA ASN A 105 0.25 36.16 17.37
C ASN A 105 1.14 36.90 16.35
N PRO A 106 1.03 36.63 15.03
CA PRO A 106 1.78 37.37 14.02
C PRO A 106 1.49 38.86 14.04
N SER A 107 2.52 39.67 13.77
CA SER A 107 2.41 41.10 13.52
C SER A 107 2.26 41.37 12.03
N ALA A 108 1.83 42.58 11.68
CA ALA A 108 1.77 43.02 10.29
C ALA A 108 3.13 42.86 9.60
N SER A 109 3.09 42.45 8.33
CA SER A 109 4.26 42.17 7.49
C SER A 109 5.06 40.92 7.88
N HIS A 110 4.68 40.18 8.92
CA HIS A 110 5.20 38.82 9.08
C HIS A 110 4.76 37.97 7.89
N THR A 111 5.59 36.97 7.55
CA THR A 111 5.34 36.09 6.42
C THR A 111 5.65 34.65 6.77
N ILE A 112 4.90 33.71 6.21
CA ILE A 112 5.29 32.29 6.06
C ILE A 112 5.55 31.98 4.58
N THR A 113 6.30 30.93 4.31
CA THR A 113 6.47 30.43 2.93
C THR A 113 5.96 29.00 2.84
N ILE A 114 5.03 28.78 1.92
CA ILE A 114 4.43 27.48 1.63
C ILE A 114 4.74 27.13 0.18
N ASN A 115 5.52 26.08 -0.03
CA ASN A 115 5.91 25.58 -1.34
C ASN A 115 6.43 26.67 -2.30
N GLY A 116 7.28 27.56 -1.77
CA GLY A 116 7.85 28.71 -2.48
C GLY A 116 6.97 29.96 -2.54
N VAL A 117 5.70 29.89 -2.11
CA VAL A 117 4.78 31.05 -2.08
C VAL A 117 4.90 31.77 -0.74
N VAL A 118 5.23 33.06 -0.78
CA VAL A 118 5.24 33.92 0.41
C VAL A 118 3.82 34.36 0.73
N TRP A 119 3.36 34.06 1.94
CA TRP A 119 2.06 34.43 2.47
C TRP A 119 2.22 35.47 3.58
N THR A 120 1.53 36.60 3.48
CA THR A 120 1.76 37.76 4.37
C THR A 120 0.60 37.98 5.35
N PHE A 121 0.93 38.27 6.61
CA PHE A 121 -0.05 38.68 7.62
C PHE A 121 -0.27 40.19 7.57
N VAL A 122 -1.53 40.61 7.49
CA VAL A 122 -1.93 42.02 7.44
C VAL A 122 -2.95 42.34 8.52
N VAL A 123 -3.04 43.59 8.96
CA VAL A 123 -4.00 43.99 10.01
C VAL A 123 -5.44 43.88 9.51
N SER A 124 -5.69 44.35 8.29
CA SER A 124 -6.99 44.30 7.63
C SER A 124 -6.82 44.42 6.11
N GLY A 125 -7.89 44.11 5.37
CA GLY A 125 -7.91 44.27 3.91
C GLY A 125 -7.09 43.23 3.14
N ALA A 126 -6.87 42.04 3.70
CA ALA A 126 -6.16 40.95 3.04
C ALA A 126 -6.73 40.66 1.64
N THR A 127 -5.82 40.53 0.67
CA THR A 127 -6.13 40.11 -0.70
C THR A 127 -5.06 39.14 -1.21
N GLY A 128 -5.45 38.21 -2.09
CA GLY A 128 -4.50 37.27 -2.69
C GLY A 128 -3.78 36.40 -1.65
N THR A 129 -2.45 36.45 -1.62
CA THR A 129 -1.59 35.66 -0.73
C THR A 129 -1.39 36.33 0.64
N GLN A 130 -2.51 36.66 1.28
CA GLN A 130 -2.53 37.39 2.55
C GLN A 130 -3.63 36.88 3.48
N THR A 131 -3.43 37.08 4.78
CA THR A 131 -4.43 36.79 5.82
C THR A 131 -4.55 37.94 6.81
N ASN A 132 -5.78 38.25 7.22
CA ASN A 132 -6.04 39.22 8.28
C ASN A 132 -5.66 38.66 9.66
N ILE A 133 -4.97 39.46 10.46
CA ILE A 133 -4.60 39.12 11.84
C ILE A 133 -5.84 39.23 12.73
N GLY A 134 -6.13 38.17 13.49
CA GLY A 134 -7.22 38.12 14.46
C GLY A 134 -6.84 38.65 15.84
N ALA A 135 -7.83 38.73 16.73
CA ALA A 135 -7.68 39.23 18.09
C ALA A 135 -6.70 38.41 18.95
N ASN A 136 -6.47 37.15 18.59
CA ASN A 136 -5.51 36.25 19.23
C ASN A 136 -4.99 35.24 18.22
N LEU A 137 -3.95 34.48 18.60
CA LEU A 137 -3.30 33.51 17.72
C LEU A 137 -4.28 32.47 17.15
N ASN A 138 -5.20 31.98 17.97
CA ASN A 138 -6.20 31.01 17.52
C ASN A 138 -7.12 31.58 16.43
N ALA A 139 -7.58 32.82 16.58
CA ALA A 139 -8.39 33.50 15.56
C ALA A 139 -7.58 33.73 14.26
N THR A 140 -6.32 34.15 14.38
CA THR A 140 -5.43 34.33 13.22
C THR A 140 -5.20 33.02 12.47
N LEU A 141 -4.96 31.90 13.17
CA LEU A 141 -4.73 30.60 12.54
C LEU A 141 -6.00 30.01 11.91
N THR A 142 -7.16 30.25 12.49
CA THR A 142 -8.45 29.87 11.86
C THR A 142 -8.68 30.63 10.56
N GLN A 143 -8.40 31.94 10.54
CA GLN A 143 -8.50 32.74 9.31
C GLN A 143 -7.46 32.29 8.28
N LEU A 144 -6.22 32.06 8.70
CA LEU A 144 -5.14 31.59 7.83
C LEU A 144 -5.49 30.26 7.13
N ALA A 145 -5.99 29.28 7.89
CA ALA A 145 -6.43 28.03 7.31
C ALA A 145 -7.58 28.23 6.31
N THR A 146 -8.51 29.14 6.61
CA THR A 146 -9.62 29.47 5.71
C THR A 146 -9.12 30.05 4.39
N ASP A 147 -8.24 31.05 4.46
CA ASP A 147 -7.73 31.74 3.27
C ASP A 147 -6.83 30.82 2.42
N LEU A 148 -6.01 29.96 3.05
CA LEU A 148 -5.16 29.00 2.35
C LEU A 148 -5.99 27.93 1.61
N ASN A 149 -7.03 27.39 2.25
CA ASN A 149 -7.92 26.41 1.60
C ASN A 149 -8.80 27.04 0.51
N ALA A 150 -9.06 28.36 0.59
CA ALA A 150 -9.76 29.11 -0.46
C ALA A 150 -8.83 29.58 -1.60
N SER A 151 -7.51 29.43 -1.43
CA SER A 151 -6.52 29.90 -2.39
C SER A 151 -6.65 29.17 -3.72
N VAL A 152 -6.59 29.91 -4.82
CA VAL A 152 -6.51 29.36 -6.18
C VAL A 152 -5.07 29.16 -6.67
N ASN A 153 -4.07 29.42 -5.82
CA ASN A 153 -2.67 29.27 -6.18
C ASN A 153 -2.30 27.78 -6.28
N ALA A 154 -1.88 27.33 -7.47
CA ALA A 154 -1.56 25.93 -7.74
C ALA A 154 -0.46 25.33 -6.86
N SER A 155 0.39 26.16 -6.25
CA SER A 155 1.41 25.69 -5.30
C SER A 155 0.87 25.50 -3.87
N ILE A 156 -0.32 26.04 -3.56
CA ILE A 156 -1.00 25.97 -2.26
C ILE A 156 -2.09 24.89 -2.26
N THR A 157 -2.84 24.76 -3.36
CA THR A 157 -3.95 23.81 -3.52
C THR A 157 -3.63 22.31 -3.36
N PRO A 158 -2.39 21.81 -3.46
CA PRO A 158 -2.11 20.37 -3.26
C PRO A 158 -2.17 19.88 -1.81
N ALA A 159 -2.52 20.75 -0.85
CA ALA A 159 -2.57 20.40 0.56
C ALA A 159 -3.79 21.02 1.26
N THR A 160 -4.26 20.33 2.28
CA THR A 160 -5.31 20.77 3.20
C THR A 160 -4.68 21.41 4.44
N TYR A 161 -5.21 22.57 4.85
CA TYR A 161 -4.72 23.36 5.98
C TYR A 161 -5.72 23.36 7.14
N SER A 162 -5.24 23.28 8.37
CA SER A 162 -6.11 23.38 9.56
C SER A 162 -5.42 24.05 10.74
N ASN A 163 -6.22 24.64 11.62
CA ASN A 163 -5.74 25.17 12.89
C ASN A 163 -5.52 24.03 13.90
N GLY A 164 -4.27 23.77 14.23
CA GLY A 164 -3.85 22.82 15.25
C GLY A 164 -3.87 23.44 16.64
N ALA A 165 -5.03 23.35 17.31
CA ALA A 165 -5.21 23.74 18.71
C ALA A 165 -4.74 25.19 19.04
N GLY A 166 -4.86 26.11 18.10
CA GLY A 166 -4.57 27.54 18.29
C GLY A 166 -3.08 27.89 18.37
N THR A 167 -2.18 26.95 18.08
CA THR A 167 -0.72 27.16 18.13
C THR A 167 0.01 26.69 16.89
N LYS A 168 -0.65 25.93 16.02
CA LYS A 168 -0.06 25.37 14.80
C LYS A 168 -0.95 25.61 13.59
N LEU A 169 -0.33 25.82 12.44
CA LEU A 169 -0.95 25.50 11.15
C LEU A 169 -0.54 24.07 10.81
N ASN A 170 -1.50 23.16 10.72
CA ASN A 170 -1.28 21.78 10.28
C ASN A 170 -1.48 21.71 8.76
N ILE A 171 -0.59 20.99 8.08
CA ILE A 171 -0.60 20.79 6.64
C ILE A 171 -0.66 19.29 6.37
N VAL A 172 -1.61 18.87 5.53
CA VAL A 172 -1.73 17.50 5.04
C VAL A 172 -1.76 17.55 3.52
N HIS A 173 -0.79 16.91 2.86
CA HIS A 173 -0.78 16.83 1.40
C HIS A 173 -1.89 15.91 0.90
N ASP A 174 -2.63 16.31 -0.13
CA ASP A 174 -3.85 15.59 -0.54
C ASP A 174 -3.55 14.27 -1.27
N THR A 175 -2.32 14.11 -1.76
CA THR A 175 -1.85 12.86 -2.35
C THR A 175 -1.29 11.90 -1.30
N LEU A 176 -1.85 10.69 -1.26
CA LEU A 176 -1.43 9.56 -0.43
C LEU A 176 -0.15 8.88 -0.97
N SER A 177 0.94 9.64 -1.11
CA SER A 177 2.20 9.19 -1.70
C SER A 177 3.40 10.01 -1.20
N ALA A 178 4.61 9.54 -1.48
CA ALA A 178 5.87 10.23 -1.19
C ALA A 178 6.07 11.55 -1.96
N VAL A 179 5.21 11.87 -2.94
CA VAL A 179 5.24 13.14 -3.69
C VAL A 179 5.18 14.36 -2.76
N GLY A 180 4.39 14.28 -1.69
CA GLY A 180 4.26 15.36 -0.71
C GLY A 180 5.56 15.68 0.08
N ASN A 181 6.61 14.87 -0.03
CA ASN A 181 7.91 15.15 0.59
C ASN A 181 8.63 16.35 -0.01
N SER A 182 8.28 16.71 -1.24
CA SER A 182 8.84 17.88 -1.92
C SER A 182 8.13 19.17 -1.49
N PHE A 183 7.04 19.07 -0.73
CA PHE A 183 6.30 20.22 -0.23
C PHE A 183 7.11 20.94 0.85
N THR A 184 7.55 22.15 0.55
CA THR A 184 8.43 22.91 1.46
C THR A 184 7.64 23.85 2.35
N LEU A 185 8.07 23.98 3.60
CA LEU A 185 7.50 24.94 4.56
C LEU A 185 8.64 25.74 5.18
N ALA A 186 8.45 27.05 5.33
CA ALA A 186 9.34 27.89 6.12
C ALA A 186 8.50 28.86 6.97
N SER A 187 8.89 29.05 8.23
CA SER A 187 8.20 30.00 9.08
C SER A 187 8.40 31.40 8.55
N GLY A 188 9.56 31.79 8.03
CA GLY A 188 9.85 33.20 7.82
C GLY A 188 10.01 33.91 9.18
N ASN A 189 9.18 34.93 9.47
CA ASN A 189 9.23 35.75 10.69
C ASN A 189 8.14 35.57 11.79
N PRO A 190 7.18 34.63 11.75
CA PRO A 190 6.34 34.32 12.89
C PRO A 190 7.21 33.61 13.92
N ASN A 191 7.29 34.21 15.11
CA ASN A 191 7.97 33.65 16.28
C ASN A 191 7.62 32.17 16.47
N GLY A 192 8.46 31.23 15.97
CA GLY A 192 8.16 29.80 16.03
C GLY A 192 8.96 28.93 15.05
N GLY A 193 9.23 27.70 15.49
CA GLY A 193 9.96 26.67 14.73
C GLY A 193 9.09 25.95 13.70
N GLN A 194 9.71 25.18 12.80
CA GLN A 194 9.04 24.45 11.72
C GLN A 194 9.29 22.95 11.84
N ALA A 195 8.26 22.15 11.56
CA ALA A 195 8.42 20.74 11.21
C ALA A 195 8.10 20.58 9.73
N VAL A 196 9.15 20.44 8.91
CA VAL A 196 9.03 20.23 7.47
C VAL A 196 8.20 18.96 7.21
N PRO A 197 7.31 18.92 6.19
CA PRO A 197 6.52 17.74 5.92
C PRO A 197 7.42 16.53 5.68
N ARG A 198 7.23 15.49 6.48
CA ARG A 198 7.94 14.22 6.31
C ARG A 198 6.91 13.14 6.08
N TYR A 199 7.00 12.45 4.94
CA TYR A 199 6.32 11.18 4.73
C TYR A 199 6.71 10.23 5.85
N GLN A 200 5.75 9.91 6.72
CA GLN A 200 5.85 8.72 7.53
C GLN A 200 5.32 7.60 6.65
N ALA A 201 6.23 6.74 6.16
CA ALA A 201 5.81 5.53 5.47
C ALA A 201 4.75 4.84 6.32
N ALA A 202 3.66 4.38 5.69
CA ALA A 202 2.88 3.30 6.29
C ALA A 202 3.91 2.29 6.76
N ALA A 203 3.94 2.00 8.06
CA ALA A 203 4.92 1.08 8.61
C ALA A 203 4.89 -0.14 7.68
N LEU A 204 5.99 -0.38 6.93
CA LEU A 204 6.13 -1.69 6.32
C LEU A 204 5.90 -2.64 7.49
N PRO A 205 5.07 -3.70 7.36
CA PRO A 205 5.11 -4.76 8.34
C PRO A 205 6.58 -5.12 8.39
N THR A 206 7.23 -4.73 9.49
CA THR A 206 8.66 -4.88 9.65
C THR A 206 8.86 -6.35 9.41
N ARG A 207 9.66 -6.70 8.40
CA ARG A 207 10.12 -8.07 8.26
C ARG A 207 10.73 -8.39 9.62
N SER A 208 9.99 -9.10 10.46
CA SER A 208 10.52 -9.58 11.72
C SER A 208 11.72 -10.40 11.30
N SER A 209 12.90 -9.88 11.58
CA SER A 209 14.18 -10.38 11.13
C SER A 209 14.56 -11.66 11.88
N VAL A 210 13.60 -12.56 12.08
CA VAL A 210 13.77 -13.86 12.75
C VAL A 210 14.23 -14.92 11.74
N ALA A 211 15.10 -14.52 10.82
CA ALA A 211 15.83 -15.44 9.96
C ALA A 211 17.26 -14.98 9.70
N GLN A 212 17.91 -14.32 10.67
CA GLN A 212 19.36 -14.49 10.79
C GLN A 212 19.61 -15.86 11.42
N ARG A 213 19.64 -16.91 10.59
CA ARG A 213 20.34 -18.14 10.96
C ARG A 213 21.80 -17.75 11.19
N HIS A 214 22.18 -17.57 12.45
CA HIS A 214 23.56 -17.64 12.89
C HIS A 214 24.08 -19.03 12.53
N TYR A 215 24.66 -19.18 11.34
CA TYR A 215 25.55 -20.28 11.06
C TYR A 215 26.83 -20.02 11.85
N HIS A 216 26.91 -20.60 13.06
CA HIS A 216 28.18 -20.79 13.74
C HIS A 216 29.01 -21.77 12.88
N HIS A 217 29.86 -21.25 12.00
CA HIS A 217 30.93 -22.04 11.43
C HIS A 217 31.96 -22.27 12.55
N SER A 218 31.91 -23.46 13.13
CA SER A 218 32.97 -23.97 14.00
C SER A 218 34.22 -24.18 13.14
N PRO A 219 35.35 -23.51 13.41
CA PRO A 219 36.59 -23.80 12.69
C PRO A 219 37.11 -25.15 13.17
N LEU A 220 36.98 -26.17 12.32
CA LEU A 220 37.72 -27.42 12.48
C LEU A 220 39.21 -27.10 12.55
N ARG A 221 39.85 -27.47 13.66
CA ARG A 221 41.30 -27.54 13.84
C ARG A 221 41.92 -28.24 12.63
N SER A 222 42.79 -27.54 11.90
CA SER A 222 43.68 -28.17 10.95
C SER A 222 44.84 -28.80 11.72
N ALA A 223 44.95 -30.11 11.61
CA ALA A 223 46.14 -30.86 11.95
C ALA A 223 47.09 -30.82 10.76
N MET A 224 48.25 -30.18 10.93
CA MET A 224 49.58 -30.56 10.42
C MET A 224 50.59 -29.48 10.83
#